data_AF-A0A9W9Z7I5-F1
#
_entry.id   AF-A0A9W9Z7I5-F1
#
_cell.length_a   1.000
_cell.length_b   1.000
_cell.length_c   1.000
_cell.angle_alpha   90.00
_cell.angle_beta   90.00
_cell.angle_gamma   90.00
#
_symmetry.space_group_name_H-M   'P 1'
#
loop_
_entity.id
_entity.type
_entity.pdbx_description
1 polymer ?
#
loop_
_entity_poly.entity_id
_entity_poly.type
_entity_poly.pdbx_seq_one_letter_code
_entity_poly.pdbx_strand_id
1 'polypeptide(L)'
;MDGDFDEMLDLYFTGEAQGISDSPWNKEAILFETNDISVGEDRDIQDLFDGETSHDANDSSSESETESVPPRDVNGICDEDIQGLRLQELNKLIRDFPREEAIKIRKRRRNLKNRSYALTCRLRKQREHEYLINENASLKKQVEDERRKLRNIWIEKEEYKRKYVQLQSAFTVYMQNKITLKISPCS
;
A
#
# COMPACT_ATOMS: atom_id res chain seq x y z
N MET A 1 -37.13 24.70 -9.18
CA MET A 1 -36.77 23.30 -8.92
C MET A 1 -35.29 23.20 -9.18
N ASP A 2 -34.50 23.79 -8.28
CA ASP A 2 -33.05 23.68 -8.34
C ASP A 2 -32.73 22.34 -7.66
N GLY A 3 -32.74 21.26 -8.47
CA GLY A 3 -32.29 19.96 -7.98
C GLY A 3 -30.83 20.13 -7.56
N ASP A 4 -30.54 19.75 -6.32
CA ASP A 4 -29.22 19.90 -5.75
C ASP A 4 -28.23 19.11 -6.63
N PHE A 5 -27.32 19.82 -7.29
CA PHE A 5 -26.36 19.22 -8.21
C PHE A 5 -25.54 18.13 -7.50
N ASP A 6 -25.26 18.31 -6.21
CA ASP A 6 -24.56 17.31 -5.42
C ASP A 6 -25.38 16.04 -5.23
N GLU A 7 -26.68 16.15 -4.99
CA GLU A 7 -27.59 14.99 -4.87
C GLU A 7 -27.68 14.20 -6.19
N MET A 8 -27.76 14.91 -7.33
CA MET A 8 -27.75 14.27 -8.65
C MET A 8 -26.43 13.57 -8.97
N LEU A 9 -25.31 14.22 -8.63
CA LEU A 9 -23.98 13.69 -8.87
C LEU A 9 -23.68 12.49 -7.97
N ASP A 10 -24.08 12.55 -6.69
CA ASP A 10 -23.93 11.45 -5.75
C ASP A 10 -24.80 10.25 -6.15
N LEU A 11 -26.01 10.46 -6.68
CA LEU A 11 -26.84 9.38 -7.24
C LEU A 11 -26.19 8.69 -8.45
N TYR A 12 -25.50 9.47 -9.30
CA TYR A 12 -24.75 8.93 -10.44
C TYR A 12 -23.55 8.09 -10.00
N PHE A 13 -22.81 8.52 -8.98
CA PHE A 13 -21.64 7.79 -8.48
C PHE A 13 -21.98 6.62 -7.55
N THR A 14 -23.09 6.68 -6.82
CA THR A 14 -23.57 5.59 -5.94
C THR A 14 -24.20 4.43 -6.71
N GLY A 15 -24.41 4.57 -8.03
CA GLY A 15 -24.91 3.50 -8.89
C GLY A 15 -26.41 3.19 -8.71
N GLU A 16 -27.13 4.00 -7.93
CA GLU A 16 -28.59 3.91 -7.81
C GLU A 16 -29.32 4.45 -9.05
N ALA A 17 -28.60 5.12 -9.96
CA ALA A 17 -29.04 5.37 -11.32
C ALA A 17 -29.08 4.05 -12.11
N GLN A 18 -30.20 3.32 -12.02
CA GLN A 18 -30.50 2.18 -12.88
C GLN A 18 -30.31 2.57 -14.37
N GLY A 19 -29.21 2.06 -14.96
CA GLY A 19 -29.14 1.76 -16.38
C GLY A 19 -28.30 2.65 -17.30
N ILE A 20 -27.40 3.52 -16.82
CA ILE A 20 -26.51 4.27 -17.74
C ILE A 20 -25.12 4.43 -17.15
N SER A 21 -24.25 3.43 -17.34
CA SER A 21 -22.78 3.54 -17.45
C SER A 21 -22.11 2.21 -17.06
N ASP A 22 -22.05 1.26 -17.99
CA ASP A 22 -21.03 0.21 -17.90
C ASP A 22 -19.66 0.85 -18.18
N SER A 23 -18.98 1.29 -17.12
CA SER A 23 -17.59 1.75 -17.24
C SER A 23 -16.66 0.53 -17.27
N PRO A 24 -15.80 0.35 -18.29
CA PRO A 24 -14.96 -0.85 -18.45
C PRO A 24 -13.86 -1.03 -17.39
N TRP A 25 -13.68 -0.06 -16.50
CA TRP A 25 -12.53 0.02 -15.59
C TRP A 25 -12.75 -0.64 -14.22
N ASN A 26 -13.81 -1.42 -14.05
CA ASN A 26 -14.07 -2.14 -12.79
C ASN A 26 -13.38 -3.52 -12.69
N LYS A 27 -12.59 -3.93 -13.70
CA LYS A 27 -12.09 -5.32 -13.81
C LYS A 27 -10.65 -5.54 -13.37
N GLU A 28 -9.88 -4.50 -13.02
CA GLU A 28 -8.47 -4.66 -12.65
C GLU A 28 -8.18 -4.59 -11.13
N ALA A 29 -9.21 -4.45 -10.29
CA ALA A 29 -9.01 -4.36 -8.84
C ALA A 29 -9.02 -5.70 -8.09
N ILE A 30 -9.12 -6.85 -8.78
CA ILE A 30 -9.16 -8.18 -8.14
C ILE A 30 -8.13 -9.10 -8.80
N LEU A 31 -6.85 -8.72 -8.76
CA LEU A 31 -5.77 -9.64 -9.07
C LEU A 31 -4.45 -9.24 -8.38
N PHE A 32 -4.44 -9.08 -7.06
CA PHE A 32 -3.18 -9.14 -6.30
C PHE A 32 -3.31 -9.68 -4.86
N GLU A 33 -4.44 -10.28 -4.49
CA GLU A 33 -4.63 -10.93 -3.19
C GLU A 33 -4.91 -12.43 -3.35
N THR A 34 -4.00 -13.16 -3.99
CA THR A 34 -3.83 -14.60 -3.76
C THR A 34 -2.39 -14.96 -4.08
N ASN A 35 -1.46 -14.57 -3.20
CA ASN A 35 -0.27 -15.38 -3.01
C ASN A 35 -0.45 -16.09 -1.67
N ASP A 36 -1.38 -17.05 -1.67
CA ASP A 36 -1.51 -18.06 -0.63
C ASP A 36 -0.22 -18.85 -0.61
N ILE A 37 0.70 -18.45 0.27
CA ILE A 37 1.77 -19.33 0.70
C ILE A 37 1.08 -20.42 1.51
N SER A 38 0.88 -21.56 0.86
CA SER A 38 0.56 -22.84 1.47
C SER A 38 1.35 -22.98 2.78
N VAL A 39 0.66 -22.79 3.91
CA VAL A 39 1.18 -23.12 5.23
C VAL A 39 1.19 -24.65 5.30
N GLY A 40 2.28 -25.23 4.82
CA GLY A 40 2.64 -26.59 5.13
C GLY A 40 2.99 -26.65 6.61
N GLU A 41 2.18 -27.37 7.35
CA GLU A 41 2.40 -27.67 8.76
C GLU A 41 3.78 -28.30 8.98
N ASP A 42 4.43 -27.78 10.03
CA ASP A 42 5.24 -28.51 11.00
C ASP A 42 6.37 -29.40 10.46
N ARG A 43 7.62 -28.95 10.64
CA ARG A 43 8.68 -29.57 11.50
C ARG A 43 9.91 -28.69 11.69
N ASP A 44 10.16 -27.73 10.78
CA ASP A 44 11.48 -27.06 10.69
C ASP A 44 11.68 -25.84 11.61
N ILE A 45 10.64 -25.40 12.33
CA ILE A 45 10.73 -24.21 13.20
C ILE A 45 11.23 -24.58 14.60
N GLN A 46 10.98 -25.81 15.06
CA GLN A 46 11.38 -26.26 16.40
C GLN A 46 12.90 -26.38 16.55
N ASP A 47 13.62 -26.77 15.48
CA ASP A 47 15.10 -26.84 15.42
C ASP A 47 15.78 -25.45 15.43
N LEU A 48 15.02 -24.36 15.32
CA LEU A 48 15.60 -23.02 15.22
C LEU A 48 15.84 -22.36 16.59
N PHE A 49 15.24 -22.89 17.66
CA PHE A 49 15.36 -22.38 19.03
C PHE A 49 16.07 -23.33 20.00
N ASP A 50 16.05 -24.63 19.76
CA ASP A 50 16.68 -25.62 20.63
C ASP A 50 18.05 -26.00 20.06
N GLY A 51 19.11 -25.48 20.69
CA GLY A 51 20.49 -25.80 20.37
C GLY A 51 20.88 -27.22 20.80
N GLU A 52 20.22 -28.25 20.27
CA GLU A 52 20.67 -29.63 20.45
C GLU A 52 21.63 -30.04 19.33
N THR A 53 22.89 -30.11 19.71
CA THR A 53 23.88 -30.95 19.04
C THR A 53 23.46 -32.40 19.22
N SER A 54 23.13 -33.07 18.12
CA SER A 54 22.92 -34.51 18.05
C SER A 54 23.99 -35.26 18.85
N HIS A 55 23.54 -35.82 19.96
CA HIS A 55 24.25 -36.69 20.88
C HIS A 55 24.20 -38.11 20.32
N ASP A 56 25.35 -38.68 19.96
CA ASP A 56 25.68 -40.11 19.80
C ASP A 56 27.19 -40.14 19.45
N ALA A 57 28.14 -40.72 20.19
CA ALA A 57 28.11 -41.73 21.23
C ALA A 57 29.35 -41.58 22.17
N ASN A 58 29.12 -41.81 23.46
CA ASN A 58 29.91 -42.64 24.40
C ASN A 58 31.44 -42.78 24.17
N ASP A 59 32.27 -42.23 25.07
CA ASP A 59 33.24 -43.00 25.90
C ASP A 59 33.92 -42.12 27.00
N SER A 60 33.75 -42.57 28.23
CA SER A 60 34.51 -42.43 29.49
C SER A 60 35.51 -41.28 29.77
N SER A 61 35.21 -40.59 30.88
CA SER A 61 36.05 -40.31 32.07
C SER A 61 37.50 -39.82 31.90
N SER A 62 37.77 -38.59 32.37
CA SER A 62 38.63 -38.35 33.54
C SER A 62 38.72 -36.86 33.88
N GLU A 63 38.65 -36.57 35.18
CA GLU A 63 38.96 -35.26 35.75
C GLU A 63 40.45 -34.94 35.60
N SER A 64 40.74 -33.70 35.24
CA SER A 64 41.98 -33.04 35.66
C SER A 64 41.77 -31.53 35.66
N GLU A 65 41.85 -30.95 36.85
CA GLU A 65 42.05 -29.53 37.04
C GLU A 65 43.30 -29.10 36.28
N THR A 66 43.13 -28.23 35.29
CA THR A 66 44.21 -27.42 34.74
C THR A 66 43.75 -25.98 34.75
N GLU A 67 44.34 -25.23 35.67
CA GLU A 67 44.51 -23.78 35.71
C GLU A 67 43.97 -23.06 34.47
N SER A 68 42.74 -22.53 34.58
CA SER A 68 42.19 -21.64 33.57
C SER A 68 42.85 -20.27 33.70
N VAL A 69 43.91 -20.09 32.91
CA VAL A 69 44.36 -18.78 32.40
C VAL A 69 43.13 -17.92 32.10
N PRO A 70 43.09 -16.63 32.51
CA PRO A 70 41.91 -15.79 32.34
C PRO A 70 41.49 -15.80 30.86
N PRO A 71 40.17 -15.81 30.56
CA PRO A 71 39.70 -15.88 29.19
C PRO A 71 40.36 -14.76 28.40
N ARG A 72 41.18 -15.12 27.41
CA ARG A 72 41.64 -14.16 26.42
C ARG A 72 40.38 -13.55 25.82
N ASP A 73 40.35 -12.23 25.93
CA ASP A 73 39.21 -11.41 25.62
C ASP A 73 38.76 -11.69 24.18
N VAL A 74 37.55 -12.24 24.02
CA VAL A 74 36.86 -12.36 22.72
C VAL A 74 36.44 -10.97 22.16
N ASN A 75 36.95 -9.90 22.79
CA ASN A 75 36.73 -8.49 22.48
C ASN A 75 37.52 -7.96 21.28
N GLY A 76 38.23 -8.81 20.53
CA GLY A 76 39.07 -8.36 19.41
C GLY A 76 38.30 -7.95 18.15
N ILE A 77 37.04 -8.38 17.97
CA ILE A 77 36.27 -8.08 16.76
C ILE A 77 35.07 -7.21 17.13
N CYS A 78 35.05 -6.00 16.56
CA CYS A 78 34.00 -5.02 16.81
C CYS A 78 32.70 -5.39 16.09
N ASP A 79 31.55 -4.94 16.61
CA ASP A 79 30.25 -5.21 16.01
C ASP A 79 30.15 -4.63 14.59
N GLU A 80 30.78 -3.47 14.37
CA GLU A 80 30.91 -2.79 13.09
C GLU A 80 31.66 -3.66 12.07
N ASP A 81 32.74 -4.33 12.49
CA ASP A 81 33.52 -5.22 11.63
C ASP A 81 32.72 -6.49 11.30
N ILE A 82 32.07 -7.09 12.30
CA ILE A 82 31.23 -8.29 12.11
C ILE A 82 30.07 -8.02 11.14
N GLN A 83 29.49 -6.83 11.23
CA GLN A 83 28.38 -6.41 10.38
C GLN A 83 28.85 -6.06 8.96
N GLY A 84 29.98 -5.34 8.85
CA GLY A 84 30.51 -4.78 7.60
C GLY A 84 31.24 -5.78 6.70
N LEU A 85 31.93 -6.79 7.27
CA LEU A 85 32.67 -7.78 6.50
C LEU A 85 31.77 -8.57 5.56
N ARG A 86 32.24 -8.86 4.34
CA ARG A 86 31.51 -9.78 3.44
C ARG A 86 31.51 -11.19 4.02
N LEU A 87 30.60 -12.04 3.53
CA LEU A 87 30.44 -13.41 4.06
C LEU A 87 31.75 -14.22 3.96
N GLN A 88 32.45 -14.08 2.84
CA GLN A 88 33.73 -14.73 2.58
C GLN A 88 34.86 -14.22 3.49
N GLU A 89 34.90 -12.90 3.74
CA GLU A 89 35.92 -12.28 4.59
C GLU A 89 35.72 -12.68 6.06
N LEU A 90 34.46 -12.70 6.52
CA LEU A 90 34.16 -13.21 7.86
C LEU A 90 34.51 -14.69 7.99
N ASN A 91 34.18 -15.52 7.00
CA ASN A 91 34.50 -16.96 7.05
C ASN A 91 36.01 -17.22 7.10
N LYS A 92 36.82 -16.38 6.43
CA LYS A 92 38.28 -16.45 6.54
C LYS A 92 38.75 -16.06 7.94
N LEU A 93 38.16 -15.00 8.51
CA LEU A 93 38.50 -14.52 9.85
C LEU A 93 38.19 -15.56 10.93
N ILE A 94 37.00 -16.17 10.90
CA ILE A 94 36.55 -17.11 11.94
C ILE A 94 37.12 -18.53 11.81
N ARG A 95 37.82 -18.85 10.71
CA ARG A 95 38.40 -20.19 10.48
C ARG A 95 39.51 -20.51 11.48
N ASP A 96 40.25 -19.49 11.88
CA ASP A 96 41.42 -19.64 12.73
C ASP A 96 41.03 -19.54 14.23
N PHE A 97 39.73 -19.40 14.53
CA PHE A 97 39.16 -19.38 15.89
C PHE A 97 38.67 -20.77 16.33
N PRO A 98 38.62 -21.05 17.64
CA PRO A 98 38.00 -22.26 18.16
C PRO A 98 36.51 -22.31 17.81
N ARG A 99 35.98 -23.53 17.65
CA ARG A 99 34.61 -23.79 17.16
C ARG A 99 33.54 -23.00 17.92
N GLU A 100 33.65 -22.94 19.25
CA GLU A 100 32.68 -22.24 20.11
C GLU A 100 32.66 -20.73 19.86
N GLU A 101 33.83 -20.11 19.67
CA GLU A 101 33.94 -18.68 19.39
C GLU A 101 33.43 -18.33 17.99
N ALA A 102 33.71 -19.18 16.99
CA ALA A 102 33.16 -19.03 15.65
C ALA A 102 31.62 -19.10 15.64
N ILE A 103 31.01 -19.93 16.50
CA ILE A 103 29.54 -19.97 16.68
C ILE A 103 29.04 -18.67 17.32
N LYS A 104 29.69 -18.18 18.37
CA LYS A 104 29.34 -16.91 19.03
C LYS A 104 29.38 -15.72 18.05
N ILE A 105 30.44 -15.62 17.23
CA ILE A 105 30.59 -14.56 16.21
C ILE A 105 29.48 -14.66 15.15
N ARG A 106 29.14 -15.87 14.68
CA ARG A 106 28.04 -16.08 13.73
C ARG A 106 26.68 -15.66 14.32
N LYS A 107 26.41 -16.02 15.58
CA LYS A 107 25.19 -15.61 16.30
C LYS A 107 25.14 -14.09 16.46
N ARG A 108 26.26 -13.46 16.84
CA ARG A 108 26.40 -12.00 16.96
C ARG A 108 26.09 -11.31 15.64
N ARG A 109 26.66 -11.78 14.52
CA ARG A 109 26.34 -11.27 13.18
C ARG A 109 24.86 -11.39 12.83
N ARG A 110 24.24 -12.53 13.12
CA ARG A 110 22.80 -12.76 12.87
C ARG A 110 21.96 -11.74 13.61
N ASN A 111 22.25 -11.51 14.90
CA ASN A 111 21.55 -10.53 15.72
C ASN A 111 21.73 -9.09 15.21
N LEU A 112 22.95 -8.70 14.85
CA LEU A 112 23.22 -7.38 14.27
C LEU A 112 22.46 -7.15 12.96
N LYS A 113 22.49 -8.13 12.04
CA LYS A 113 21.73 -8.06 10.79
C LYS A 113 20.22 -8.00 11.04
N ASN A 114 19.70 -8.82 11.95
CA ASN A 114 18.29 -8.81 12.31
C ASN A 114 17.85 -7.44 12.87
N ARG A 115 18.70 -6.79 13.68
CA ARG A 115 18.44 -5.42 14.15
C ARG A 115 18.30 -4.44 12.99
N SER A 116 19.21 -4.50 12.02
CA SER A 116 19.14 -3.65 10.80
C SER A 116 17.91 -3.99 9.95
N TYR A 117 17.58 -5.27 9.78
CA TYR A 117 16.40 -5.68 9.03
C TYR A 117 15.11 -5.20 9.69
N ALA A 118 15.00 -5.26 11.02
CA ALA A 118 13.87 -4.73 11.76
C ALA A 118 13.73 -3.21 11.56
N LEU A 119 14.84 -2.46 11.59
CA LEU A 119 14.84 -1.02 11.34
C LEU A 119 14.40 -0.71 9.90
N THR A 120 15.01 -1.34 8.89
CA THR A 120 14.66 -1.14 7.48
C THR A 120 13.19 -1.53 7.21
N CYS A 121 12.69 -2.59 7.85
CA CYS A 121 11.29 -2.99 7.75
C CYS A 121 10.36 -1.89 8.26
N ARG A 122 10.63 -1.33 9.45
CA ARG A 122 9.87 -0.21 10.01
C ARG A 122 9.91 1.02 9.10
N LEU A 123 11.09 1.39 8.60
CA LEU A 123 11.25 2.52 7.69
C LEU A 123 10.51 2.32 6.36
N ARG A 124 10.55 1.11 5.78
CA ARG A 124 9.82 0.80 4.55
C ARG A 124 8.31 0.92 4.77
N LYS A 125 7.80 0.31 5.86
CA LYS A 125 6.37 0.41 6.22
C LYS A 125 5.93 1.85 6.47
N GLN A 126 6.75 2.64 7.15
CA GLN A 126 6.45 4.05 7.37
C GLN A 126 6.39 4.82 6.05
N ARG A 127 7.38 4.64 5.17
CA ARG A 127 7.39 5.30 3.85
C ARG A 127 6.19 4.92 3.00
N GLU A 128 5.84 3.64 2.98
CA GLU A 128 4.67 3.13 2.26
C GLU A 128 3.37 3.76 2.79
N HIS A 129 3.23 3.86 4.12
CA HIS A 129 2.10 4.52 4.74
C HIS A 129 2.02 6.01 4.39
N GLU A 130 3.14 6.74 4.47
CA GLU A 130 3.23 8.15 4.08
C GLU A 130 2.88 8.35 2.59
N TYR A 131 3.38 7.46 1.72
CA TYR A 131 3.05 7.48 0.29
C TYR A 131 1.54 7.30 0.06
N LEU A 132 0.91 6.31 0.71
CA LEU A 132 -0.53 6.07 0.59
C LEU A 132 -1.36 7.24 1.13
N ILE A 133 -0.95 7.88 2.24
CA ILE A 133 -1.61 9.08 2.77
C ILE A 133 -1.56 10.21 1.74
N ASN A 134 -0.38 10.47 1.17
CA ASN A 134 -0.19 11.55 0.21
C ASN A 134 -0.97 11.29 -1.08
N GLU A 135 -0.97 10.05 -1.56
CA GLU A 135 -1.73 9.66 -2.75
C GLU A 135 -3.23 9.79 -2.51
N ASN A 136 -3.74 9.33 -1.38
CA ASN A 136 -5.15 9.49 -1.02
C ASN A 136 -5.56 10.97 -0.95
N ALA A 137 -4.72 11.82 -0.36
CA ALA A 137 -4.95 13.26 -0.29
C ALA A 137 -4.95 13.92 -1.68
N SER A 138 -4.00 13.52 -2.55
CA SER A 138 -3.93 13.98 -3.94
C SER A 138 -5.20 13.61 -4.72
N LEU A 139 -5.63 12.35 -4.64
CA LEU A 139 -6.82 11.86 -5.33
C LEU A 139 -8.09 12.54 -4.83
N LYS A 140 -8.26 12.72 -3.51
CA LYS A 140 -9.39 13.48 -2.95
C LYS A 140 -9.46 14.89 -3.50
N LYS A 141 -8.32 15.59 -3.55
CA LYS A 141 -8.25 16.94 -4.12
C LYS A 141 -8.63 16.95 -5.61
N GLN A 142 -8.16 15.98 -6.39
CA GLN A 142 -8.51 15.87 -7.82
C GLN A 142 -10.02 15.69 -8.00
N VAL A 143 -10.64 14.80 -7.21
CA VAL A 143 -12.09 14.59 -7.22
C VAL A 143 -12.85 15.88 -6.88
N GLU A 144 -12.44 16.59 -5.83
CA GLU A 144 -13.08 17.86 -5.45
C GLU A 144 -12.95 18.94 -6.54
N ASP A 145 -11.78 19.04 -7.17
CA ASP A 145 -11.55 19.99 -8.26
C ASP A 145 -12.40 19.65 -9.50
N GLU A 146 -12.54 18.37 -9.84
CA GLU A 146 -13.41 17.91 -10.92
C GLU A 146 -14.89 18.14 -10.61
N ARG A 147 -15.34 17.83 -9.39
CA ARG A 147 -16.71 18.12 -8.93
C ARG A 147 -17.02 19.62 -9.08
N ARG A 148 -16.08 20.49 -8.73
CA ARG A 148 -16.23 21.95 -8.92
C ARG A 148 -16.39 22.33 -10.39
N LYS A 149 -15.56 21.77 -11.28
CA LYS A 149 -15.64 22.02 -12.72
C LYS A 149 -16.98 21.56 -13.31
N LEU A 150 -17.44 20.36 -12.94
CA LEU A 150 -18.73 19.83 -13.39
C LEU A 150 -19.89 20.70 -12.92
N ARG A 151 -19.85 21.18 -11.68
CA ARG A 151 -20.86 22.09 -11.12
C ARG A 151 -20.98 23.37 -11.94
N ASN A 152 -19.85 23.97 -12.31
CA ASN A 152 -19.82 25.18 -13.14
C ASN A 152 -20.45 24.93 -14.53
N ILE A 153 -20.09 23.83 -15.19
CA ILE A 153 -20.65 23.44 -16.49
C ILE A 153 -22.16 23.19 -16.38
N TRP A 154 -22.61 22.57 -15.30
CA TRP A 154 -24.03 22.33 -15.07
C TRP A 154 -24.83 23.62 -14.89
N ILE A 155 -24.31 24.58 -14.13
CA ILE A 155 -24.92 25.91 -13.98
C ILE A 155 -25.03 26.59 -15.35
N GLU A 156 -23.95 26.61 -16.13
CA GLU A 156 -23.93 27.19 -17.47
C GLU A 156 -24.96 26.51 -18.39
N LYS A 157 -25.05 25.18 -18.35
CA LYS A 157 -26.06 24.40 -19.09
C LYS A 157 -27.48 24.80 -18.72
N GLU A 158 -27.80 24.89 -17.43
CA GLU A 158 -29.16 25.26 -16.99
C GLU A 158 -29.50 26.72 -17.34
N GLU A 159 -28.52 27.63 -17.36
CA GLU A 159 -28.71 28.98 -17.88
C GLU A 159 -29.08 28.99 -19.36
N TYR A 160 -28.34 28.26 -20.21
CA TYR A 160 -28.65 28.17 -21.64
C TYR A 160 -30.00 27.51 -21.90
N LYS A 161 -30.33 26.45 -21.15
CA LYS A 161 -31.64 25.79 -21.23
C LYS A 161 -32.78 26.76 -20.88
N ARG A 162 -32.60 27.58 -19.84
CA ARG A 162 -33.56 28.62 -19.47
C ARG A 162 -33.77 29.64 -20.59
N LYS A 163 -32.67 30.14 -21.18
CA LYS A 163 -32.72 31.07 -22.33
C LYS A 163 -33.44 30.44 -23.54
N TYR A 164 -33.15 29.17 -23.83
CA TYR A 164 -33.81 28.43 -24.92
C TYR A 164 -35.32 28.30 -24.70
N VAL A 165 -35.76 27.89 -23.50
CA VAL A 165 -37.19 27.75 -23.18
C VAL A 165 -37.92 29.09 -23.29
N GLN A 166 -37.30 30.19 -22.82
CA GLN A 166 -37.86 31.53 -22.99
C GLN A 166 -38.04 31.87 -24.47
N LEU A 167 -37.03 31.66 -25.30
CA LEU A 167 -37.10 31.93 -26.74
C LEU A 167 -38.16 31.07 -27.44
N GLN A 168 -38.24 29.78 -27.10
CA GLN A 168 -39.22 28.86 -27.64
C GLN A 168 -40.66 29.27 -27.27
N SER A 169 -40.88 29.71 -26.03
CA SER A 169 -42.17 30.21 -25.58
C SER A 169 -42.58 31.47 -26.34
N ALA A 170 -41.68 32.43 -26.51
CA ALA A 170 -41.92 33.66 -27.26
C ALA A 170 -42.22 33.38 -28.73
N PHE A 171 -41.48 32.46 -29.35
CA PHE A 171 -41.73 32.01 -30.72
C PHE A 171 -43.11 31.36 -30.87
N THR A 172 -43.50 30.53 -29.91
CA THR A 172 -44.81 29.86 -29.92
C THR A 172 -45.95 30.88 -29.82
N VAL A 173 -45.84 31.86 -28.93
CA VAL A 173 -46.81 32.97 -28.82
C VAL A 173 -46.87 33.79 -30.11
N TYR A 174 -45.70 34.11 -30.72
CA TYR A 174 -45.65 34.80 -32.00
C TYR A 174 -46.39 34.04 -33.11
N MET A 175 -46.17 32.73 -33.21
CA MET A 175 -46.83 31.89 -34.20
C MET A 175 -48.34 31.80 -33.98
N GLN A 176 -48.79 31.68 -32.72
CA GLN A 176 -50.21 31.71 -32.38
C GLN A 176 -50.85 33.04 -32.79
N ASN A 177 -50.22 34.19 -32.46
CA ASN A 177 -50.72 35.52 -32.84
C ASN A 177 -50.75 35.73 -34.37
N LYS A 178 -49.76 35.20 -35.10
CA LYS A 178 -49.73 35.28 -36.56
C LYS A 178 -50.84 34.46 -37.22
N ILE A 179 -51.22 33.34 -36.61
CA ILE A 179 -52.32 32.49 -37.08
C ILE A 179 -53.67 33.18 -36.78
N THR A 180 -53.87 33.72 -35.58
CA THR A 180 -55.12 34.42 -35.23
C THR A 180 -55.36 35.67 -36.08
N LEU A 181 -54.31 36.45 -36.38
CA LEU A 181 -54.40 37.62 -37.27
C LEU A 181 -54.82 37.27 -38.72
N LYS A 182 -54.57 36.04 -39.18
CA LYS A 182 -55.00 35.57 -40.50
C LYS A 182 -56.43 35.05 -40.55
N ILE A 183 -57.05 34.78 -39.39
CA ILE A 183 -58.37 34.16 -39.27
C ILE A 183 -59.44 35.19 -38.86
N SER A 184 -59.06 36.41 -38.46
CA SER A 184 -60.03 37.50 -38.21
C SER A 184 -60.86 37.79 -39.48
N PRO A 185 -62.20 37.58 -39.45
CA PRO A 185 -63.05 37.87 -40.61
C PRO A 185 -63.15 39.39 -40.78
N CYS A 186 -62.91 39.91 -41.99
CA CYS A 186 -63.35 41.26 -42.34
C CYS A 186 -64.86 41.37 -42.10
N SER A 187 -65.27 42.31 -41.25
CA SER A 187 -66.66 42.76 -41.11
C SER A 187 -67.12 43.52 -42.33
#